data_AF-A0A5E5QJ97-F1
#
_entry.id   AF-A0A5E5QJ97-F1
#
_cell.length_a   1.000
_cell.length_b   1.000
_cell.length_c   1.000
_cell.angle_alpha   90.00
_cell.angle_beta   90.00
_cell.angle_gamma   90.00
#
_symmetry.space_group_name_H-M   'P 1'
#
loop_
_entity.id
_entity.type
_entity.pdbx_description
1 polymer ?
#
loop_
_entity_poly.entity_id
_entity_poly.type
_entity_poly.pdbx_seq_one_letter_code
_entity_poly.pdbx_strand_id
1 'polypeptide(L)'
;WLPENERKPKFIFPTTCPNFIQDKMDKINTGSMVAVLGLNKNWDKEADYAIVSNFFYAINKQELTLKINHDNISVSIDKNDIDRLLEKNQDNKRAMDDNVLCGSDVYQAWLAVKDDHYKLKIDLDNGDEICVHIRNNIETDSVVALIRNGMLIARHDKMLANEINNLRKNEGFEPFSVVINVDDKECPKLFELIKGAENPYHNKLEKNRLIKKDEKRLKALFKELSRKIQEHLKEKDRKGFDLKMPLLEIPDKAEAQGENTSRPRSQIPKAKPNVNMPKPPTNKVKTTNNGKKRLAPV
;
A
#
# COMPACT_ATOMS: atom_id res chain seq x y z
N TRP A 1 -28.19 29.20 -1.00
CA TRP A 1 -27.42 30.40 -0.64
C TRP A 1 -26.69 30.08 0.65
N LEU A 2 -25.38 29.89 0.60
CA LEU A 2 -24.55 29.73 1.80
C LEU A 2 -24.29 31.14 2.39
N PRO A 3 -24.42 31.33 3.72
CA PRO A 3 -24.16 32.62 4.34
C PRO A 3 -22.72 33.07 4.09
N GLU A 4 -22.53 34.36 3.83
CA GLU A 4 -21.28 34.95 3.34
C GLU A 4 -20.08 34.75 4.31
N ASN A 5 -20.38 34.40 5.55
CA ASN A 5 -19.41 34.18 6.64
C ASN A 5 -18.80 32.76 6.65
N GLU A 6 -19.24 31.85 5.78
CA GLU A 6 -18.64 30.50 5.60
C GLU A 6 -17.63 30.44 4.43
N ARG A 7 -17.34 31.57 3.78
CA ARG A 7 -16.25 31.62 2.80
C ARG A 7 -14.93 31.48 3.57
N LYS A 8 -14.26 30.34 3.36
CA LYS A 8 -12.88 30.08 3.81
C LYS A 8 -12.06 31.37 3.79
N PRO A 9 -11.22 31.66 4.81
CA PRO A 9 -10.40 32.86 4.80
C PRO A 9 -9.72 32.97 3.44
N LYS A 10 -9.91 34.11 2.76
CA LYS A 10 -9.20 34.42 1.52
C LYS A 10 -7.74 34.62 1.90
N PHE A 11 -7.02 33.50 1.97
CA PHE A 11 -5.58 33.51 2.13
C PHE A 11 -5.02 34.00 0.79
N ILE A 12 -4.78 35.30 0.70
CA ILE A 12 -4.06 35.89 -0.41
C ILE A 12 -2.59 35.59 -0.11
N PHE A 13 -2.04 34.58 -0.78
CA PHE A 13 -0.60 34.38 -0.73
C PHE A 13 0.07 35.66 -1.25
N PRO A 14 1.06 36.21 -0.53
CA PRO A 14 1.83 37.33 -1.06
C PRO A 14 2.41 36.92 -2.41
N THR A 15 2.18 37.75 -3.44
CA THR A 15 2.72 37.55 -4.79
C THR A 15 4.23 37.80 -4.86
N THR A 16 4.80 38.36 -3.80
CA THR A 16 6.22 38.62 -3.66
C THR A 16 6.91 37.46 -2.95
N CYS A 17 7.89 36.88 -3.65
CA CYS A 17 8.78 35.88 -3.09
C CYS A 17 9.55 36.46 -1.87
N PRO A 18 9.62 35.76 -0.72
CA PRO A 18 10.40 36.24 0.41
C PRO A 18 11.89 36.40 0.07
N ASN A 19 12.49 37.53 0.43
CA ASN A 19 13.89 37.86 0.12
C ASN A 19 14.91 36.77 0.54
N PHE A 20 14.61 36.02 1.60
CA PHE A 20 15.51 34.96 2.11
C PHE A 20 15.53 33.68 1.26
N ILE A 21 14.62 33.54 0.28
CA ILE A 21 14.67 32.47 -0.73
C ILE A 21 14.91 33.01 -2.15
N GLN A 22 15.02 34.32 -2.32
CA GLN A 22 15.14 34.97 -3.63
C GLN A 22 16.38 34.46 -4.38
N ASP A 23 17.53 34.35 -3.70
CA ASP A 23 18.77 33.84 -4.27
C ASP A 23 18.67 32.36 -4.70
N LYS A 24 17.77 31.59 -4.08
CA LYS A 24 17.48 30.21 -4.46
C LYS A 24 16.52 30.17 -5.65
N MET A 25 15.50 31.03 -5.65
CA MET A 25 14.54 31.16 -6.76
C MET A 25 15.22 31.59 -8.05
N ASP A 26 16.13 32.56 -7.96
CA ASP A 26 16.88 33.10 -9.09
C ASP A 26 17.82 32.06 -9.73
N LYS A 27 18.13 30.96 -9.02
CA LYS A 27 18.93 29.83 -9.54
C LYS A 27 18.11 28.83 -10.34
N ILE A 28 16.77 28.92 -10.34
CA ILE A 28 15.91 28.01 -11.10
C ILE A 28 15.62 28.62 -12.47
N ASN A 29 16.28 28.09 -13.50
CA ASN A 29 16.08 28.53 -14.88
C ASN A 29 14.80 27.94 -15.53
N THR A 30 14.31 26.80 -15.04
CA THR A 30 13.06 26.15 -15.48
C THR A 30 12.49 25.29 -14.35
N GLY A 31 11.17 25.33 -14.11
CA GLY A 31 10.48 24.46 -13.15
C GLY A 31 9.75 25.20 -12.03
N SER A 32 9.36 24.48 -10.98
CA SER A 32 8.68 25.02 -9.80
C SER A 32 9.56 24.84 -8.56
N MET A 33 9.69 25.89 -7.73
CA MET A 33 10.25 25.74 -6.38
C MET A 33 9.11 25.55 -5.37
N VAL A 34 9.25 24.56 -4.52
CA VAL A 34 8.44 24.43 -3.31
C VAL A 34 9.36 24.62 -2.11
N ALA A 35 9.14 25.68 -1.33
CA ALA A 35 9.85 25.93 -0.08
C ALA A 35 8.96 25.48 1.09
N VAL A 36 9.41 24.49 1.84
CA VAL A 36 8.70 23.95 3.01
C VAL A 36 9.48 24.31 4.27
N LEU A 37 8.84 25.00 5.21
CA LEU A 37 9.40 25.26 6.53
C LEU A 37 8.95 24.15 7.49
N GLY A 38 9.86 23.26 7.88
CA GLY A 38 9.62 22.23 8.89
C GLY A 38 10.21 22.63 10.25
N LEU A 39 9.45 22.42 11.33
CA LEU A 39 9.91 22.67 12.71
C LEU A 39 10.36 21.37 13.41
N ASN A 40 11.09 20.49 12.70
CA ASN A 40 11.56 19.22 13.26
C ASN A 40 13.10 19.17 13.31
N LYS A 41 13.67 18.68 14.42
CA LYS A 41 15.12 18.52 14.61
C LYS A 41 15.75 17.47 13.69
N ASN A 42 14.96 16.48 13.22
CA ASN A 42 15.43 15.40 12.33
C ASN A 42 14.71 15.44 10.96
N TRP A 43 14.36 16.65 10.50
CA TRP A 43 13.59 16.84 9.26
C TRP A 43 14.30 16.26 8.04
N ASP A 44 15.63 16.26 8.05
CA ASP A 44 16.51 15.74 7.01
C ASP A 44 16.26 14.24 6.74
N LYS A 45 16.39 13.42 7.79
CA LYS A 45 16.22 11.96 7.69
C LYS A 45 14.77 11.57 7.39
N GLU A 46 13.82 12.36 7.89
CA GLU A 46 12.41 12.16 7.60
C GLU A 46 12.07 12.52 6.16
N ALA A 47 12.70 13.57 5.60
CA ALA A 47 12.53 13.95 4.21
C ALA A 47 13.08 12.87 3.27
N ASP A 48 14.30 12.36 3.50
CA ASP A 48 14.89 11.29 2.68
C ASP A 48 13.95 10.08 2.58
N TYR A 49 13.50 9.59 3.73
CA TYR A 49 12.60 8.45 3.79
C TYR A 49 11.25 8.74 3.15
N ALA A 50 10.65 9.92 3.38
CA ALA A 50 9.37 10.28 2.79
C ALA A 50 9.45 10.38 1.26
N ILE A 51 10.52 10.97 0.74
CA ILE A 51 10.73 11.08 -0.71
C ILE A 51 10.96 9.69 -1.30
N VAL A 52 11.84 8.87 -0.73
CA VAL A 52 12.09 7.52 -1.24
C VAL A 52 10.85 6.64 -1.15
N SER A 53 10.08 6.72 -0.06
CA SER A 53 8.85 5.96 0.09
C SER A 53 7.78 6.31 -0.94
N ASN A 54 7.70 7.59 -1.34
CA ASN A 54 6.75 8.04 -2.35
C ASN A 54 7.23 7.80 -3.78
N PHE A 55 8.54 7.84 -4.04
CA PHE A 55 9.10 7.85 -5.39
C PHE A 55 10.05 6.68 -5.69
N PHE A 56 10.06 5.61 -4.88
CA PHE A 56 10.96 4.46 -5.07
C PHE A 56 10.91 3.90 -6.49
N TYR A 57 9.74 3.93 -7.14
CA TYR A 57 9.59 3.44 -8.51
C TYR A 57 10.31 4.32 -9.52
N ALA A 58 10.08 5.65 -9.47
CA ALA A 58 10.78 6.60 -10.35
C ALA A 58 12.30 6.57 -10.14
N ILE A 59 12.75 6.49 -8.89
CA ILE A 59 14.18 6.41 -8.56
C ILE A 59 14.78 5.10 -9.11
N ASN A 60 14.08 3.98 -8.96
CA ASN A 60 14.53 2.68 -9.48
C ASN A 60 14.66 2.69 -11.01
N LYS A 61 13.70 3.30 -11.71
CA LYS A 61 13.74 3.49 -13.17
C LYS A 61 14.71 4.59 -13.61
N GLN A 62 15.40 5.24 -12.66
CA GLN A 62 16.32 6.35 -12.90
C GLN A 62 15.68 7.55 -13.60
N GLU A 63 14.35 7.67 -13.50
CA GLU A 63 13.56 8.79 -14.01
C GLU A 63 13.57 9.99 -13.04
N LEU A 64 13.93 9.74 -11.77
CA LEU A 64 14.10 10.73 -10.74
C LEU A 64 15.47 10.58 -10.08
N THR A 65 16.30 11.62 -10.16
CA THR A 65 17.54 11.73 -9.37
C THR A 65 17.30 12.73 -8.25
N LEU A 66 17.63 12.34 -7.02
CA LEU A 66 17.45 13.16 -5.84
C LEU A 66 18.80 13.67 -5.35
N LYS A 67 18.90 14.99 -5.15
CA LYS A 67 20.05 15.62 -4.52
C LYS A 67 19.55 16.43 -3.34
N ILE A 68 20.00 16.07 -2.15
CA ILE A 68 19.58 16.68 -0.90
C ILE A 68 20.81 17.33 -0.27
N ASN A 69 20.72 18.64 -0.05
CA ASN A 69 21.78 19.42 0.55
C ASN A 69 21.53 19.55 2.05
N HIS A 70 22.29 18.82 2.86
CA HIS A 70 22.29 18.94 4.32
C HIS A 70 23.50 19.75 4.75
N ASP A 71 23.31 20.93 5.34
CA ASP A 71 24.41 21.75 5.88
C ASP A 71 25.59 21.96 4.89
N ASN A 72 25.26 22.24 3.62
CA ASN A 72 26.19 22.38 2.49
C ASN A 72 26.89 21.10 2.01
N ILE A 73 26.48 19.93 2.49
CA ILE A 73 26.90 18.62 1.97
C ILE A 73 25.80 18.09 1.04
N SER A 74 26.13 17.95 -0.24
CA SER A 74 25.22 17.37 -1.23
C SER A 74 25.25 15.85 -1.13
N VAL A 75 24.16 15.25 -0.69
CA VAL A 75 23.92 13.80 -0.75
C VAL A 75 23.06 13.51 -1.98
N SER A 76 23.52 12.59 -2.82
CA SER A 76 22.71 12.07 -3.94
C SER A 76 22.05 10.77 -3.48
N ILE A 77 20.77 10.61 -3.74
CA ILE A 77 20.04 9.35 -3.52
C ILE A 77 19.75 8.75 -4.89
N ASP A 78 20.18 7.51 -5.09
CA ASP A 78 19.91 6.72 -6.29
C ASP A 78 19.28 5.35 -5.96
N LYS A 79 19.11 4.50 -6.97
CA LYS A 79 18.47 3.18 -6.83
C LYS A 79 19.17 2.28 -5.79
N ASN A 80 20.48 2.42 -5.61
CA ASN A 80 21.27 1.58 -4.69
C ASN A 80 21.05 1.98 -3.23
N ASP A 81 20.58 3.20 -2.99
CA ASP A 81 20.27 3.69 -1.65
C ASP A 81 18.88 3.25 -1.16
N ILE A 82 17.98 2.84 -2.06
CA ILE A 82 16.58 2.52 -1.73
C ILE A 82 16.48 1.38 -0.72
N ASP A 83 17.20 0.27 -0.95
CA ASP A 83 17.20 -0.89 -0.04
C ASP A 83 17.56 -0.44 1.39
N ARG A 84 18.71 0.24 1.56
CA ARG A 84 19.19 0.73 2.86
C ARG A 84 18.19 1.68 3.54
N LEU A 85 17.57 2.58 2.77
CA LEU A 85 16.66 3.59 3.29
C LEU A 85 15.30 3.00 3.67
N LEU A 86 14.77 2.04 2.92
CA LEU A 86 13.48 1.43 3.23
C LEU A 86 13.58 0.32 4.28
N GLU A 87 14.59 -0.56 4.18
CA GLU A 87 14.80 -1.67 5.13
C GLU A 87 14.99 -1.17 6.56
N LYS A 88 15.85 -0.15 6.76
CA LYS A 88 16.07 0.48 8.08
C LYS A 88 14.80 1.07 8.69
N ASN A 89 13.80 1.36 7.87
CA ASN A 89 12.54 1.97 8.27
C ASN A 89 11.35 1.00 8.15
N GLN A 90 11.58 -0.30 7.95
CA GLN A 90 10.51 -1.29 7.78
C GLN A 90 9.56 -1.35 8.99
N ASP A 91 10.11 -1.23 10.20
CA ASP A 91 9.34 -1.24 11.46
C ASP A 91 8.78 0.13 11.85
N ASN A 92 9.15 1.19 11.11
CA ASN A 92 8.74 2.54 11.44
C ASN A 92 7.30 2.78 11.02
N LYS A 93 6.37 2.74 11.99
CA LYS A 93 5.03 3.34 11.89
C LYS A 93 5.14 4.87 12.02
N ARG A 94 5.89 5.52 11.14
CA ARG A 94 6.14 6.96 11.23
C ARG A 94 5.07 7.76 10.50
N ALA A 95 3.96 7.97 11.21
CA ALA A 95 3.27 9.24 11.36
C ALA A 95 2.14 9.01 12.39
N MET A 96 1.94 9.92 13.32
CA MET A 96 0.76 9.87 14.18
C MET A 96 -0.47 10.24 13.33
N ASP A 97 -1.60 9.58 13.60
CA ASP A 97 -2.94 9.80 13.02
C ASP A 97 -3.16 9.39 11.55
N ASP A 98 -3.83 8.24 11.35
CA ASP A 98 -4.65 7.79 10.20
C ASP A 98 -4.11 7.89 8.74
N ASN A 99 -2.92 8.44 8.51
CA ASN A 99 -2.37 8.81 7.19
C ASN A 99 -1.02 8.17 6.86
N VAL A 100 -0.65 7.09 7.55
CA VAL A 100 0.72 6.60 7.59
C VAL A 100 1.04 5.60 6.48
N LEU A 101 2.06 5.95 5.68
CA LEU A 101 2.84 5.00 4.88
C LEU A 101 3.44 3.94 5.82
N CYS A 102 2.87 2.74 5.87
CA CYS A 102 3.45 1.65 6.65
C CYS A 102 4.78 1.25 5.98
N GLY A 103 5.90 1.42 6.70
CA GLY A 103 7.23 1.16 6.15
C GLY A 103 7.41 -0.27 5.65
N SER A 104 6.79 -1.23 6.34
CA SER A 104 6.73 -2.62 5.90
C SER A 104 6.11 -2.78 4.52
N ASP A 105 4.97 -2.13 4.28
CA ASP A 105 4.24 -2.26 3.03
C ASP A 105 5.01 -1.61 1.87
N VAL A 106 5.61 -0.45 2.12
CA VAL A 106 6.45 0.25 1.14
C VAL A 106 7.68 -0.58 0.81
N TYR A 107 8.32 -1.20 1.80
CA TYR A 107 9.46 -2.08 1.57
C TYR A 107 9.07 -3.33 0.78
N GLN A 108 7.94 -3.98 1.09
CA GLN A 108 7.47 -5.12 0.29
C GLN A 108 7.07 -4.72 -1.14
N ALA A 109 6.52 -3.51 -1.33
CA ALA A 109 6.26 -2.96 -2.67
C ALA A 109 7.58 -2.70 -3.44
N TRP A 110 8.59 -2.17 -2.77
CA TRP A 110 9.93 -2.00 -3.32
C TRP A 110 10.55 -3.34 -3.74
N LEU A 111 10.52 -4.36 -2.88
CA LEU A 111 11.06 -5.69 -3.20
C LEU A 111 10.37 -6.32 -4.42
N ALA A 112 9.09 -6.01 -4.68
CA ALA A 112 8.40 -6.46 -5.90
C ALA A 112 8.87 -5.73 -7.16
N VAL A 113 9.32 -4.47 -7.05
CA VAL A 113 9.70 -3.62 -8.19
C VAL A 113 11.20 -3.66 -8.50
N LYS A 114 12.05 -3.96 -7.52
CA LYS A 114 13.51 -3.96 -7.71
C LYS A 114 14.01 -5.04 -8.66
N ASP A 115 13.23 -6.11 -8.82
CA ASP A 115 13.52 -7.22 -9.73
C ASP A 115 12.45 -7.29 -10.85
N ASP A 116 12.90 -7.14 -12.10
CA ASP A 116 12.03 -7.21 -13.28
C ASP A 116 11.49 -8.63 -13.52
N HIS A 117 12.01 -9.68 -12.86
CA HIS A 117 11.42 -11.03 -12.89
C HIS A 117 9.96 -11.04 -12.40
N TYR A 118 9.60 -10.13 -11.50
CA TYR A 118 8.23 -9.99 -11.00
C TYR A 118 7.32 -9.17 -11.91
N LYS A 119 7.86 -8.57 -12.98
CA LYS A 119 7.11 -7.73 -13.91
C LYS A 119 6.20 -8.57 -14.80
N LEU A 120 4.96 -8.12 -14.94
CA LEU A 120 3.92 -8.67 -15.77
C LEU A 120 3.24 -7.53 -16.53
N LYS A 121 2.91 -7.76 -17.80
CA LYS A 121 2.05 -6.88 -18.58
C LYS A 121 0.64 -7.47 -18.61
N ILE A 122 -0.36 -6.64 -18.33
CA ILE A 122 -1.77 -7.02 -18.33
C ILE A 122 -2.52 -6.10 -19.30
N ASP A 123 -2.99 -6.67 -20.40
CA ASP A 123 -3.91 -5.98 -21.30
C ASP A 123 -5.28 -5.87 -20.65
N LEU A 124 -5.93 -4.71 -20.76
CA LEU A 124 -7.32 -4.51 -20.41
C LEU A 124 -8.22 -4.46 -21.65
N ASP A 125 -9.50 -4.80 -21.49
CA ASP A 125 -10.48 -4.84 -22.57
C ASP A 125 -10.74 -3.44 -23.18
N ASN A 126 -10.35 -2.37 -22.47
CA ASN A 126 -10.37 -1.00 -22.98
C ASN A 126 -9.17 -0.67 -23.89
N GLY A 127 -8.24 -1.60 -24.11
CA GLY A 127 -7.02 -1.45 -24.91
C GLY A 127 -5.84 -0.81 -24.20
N ASP A 128 -5.93 -0.55 -22.88
CA ASP A 128 -4.77 -0.15 -22.09
C ASP A 128 -3.89 -1.38 -21.77
N GLU A 129 -2.57 -1.22 -21.81
CA GLU A 129 -1.61 -2.21 -21.32
C GLU A 129 -1.04 -1.73 -19.98
N ILE A 130 -1.16 -2.54 -18.93
CA ILE A 130 -0.77 -2.15 -17.57
C ILE A 130 0.44 -2.96 -17.13
N CYS A 131 1.47 -2.25 -16.69
CA CYS A 131 2.62 -2.86 -16.02
C CYS A 131 2.29 -3.14 -14.54
N VAL A 132 2.34 -4.41 -14.15
CA VAL A 132 2.13 -4.87 -12.77
C VAL A 132 3.34 -5.67 -12.30
N HIS A 133 3.79 -5.44 -11.08
CA HIS A 133 4.81 -6.29 -10.43
C HIS A 133 4.15 -7.16 -9.38
N ILE A 134 4.40 -8.48 -9.39
CA ILE A 134 3.77 -9.45 -8.48
C ILE A 134 4.83 -10.35 -7.85
N ARG A 135 5.01 -10.22 -6.54
CA ARG A 135 5.89 -11.06 -5.71
C ARG A 135 5.06 -11.80 -4.66
N ASN A 136 5.12 -13.13 -4.65
CA ASN A 136 4.43 -13.98 -3.66
C ASN A 136 5.35 -14.25 -2.45
N ASN A 137 4.80 -14.91 -1.43
CA ASN A 137 5.50 -15.37 -0.23
C ASN A 137 6.23 -14.22 0.50
N ILE A 138 5.53 -13.10 0.68
CA ILE A 138 6.08 -11.98 1.44
C ILE A 138 5.94 -12.19 2.94
N GLU A 139 6.73 -11.46 3.73
CA GLU A 139 6.82 -11.61 5.19
C GLU A 139 5.69 -10.91 5.96
N THR A 140 4.78 -10.25 5.26
CA THR A 140 3.69 -9.44 5.83
C THR A 140 2.35 -9.86 5.22
N ASP A 141 1.26 -9.26 5.68
CA ASP A 141 -0.02 -9.34 4.95
C ASP A 141 0.15 -8.83 3.51
N SER A 142 -0.71 -9.31 2.60
CA SER A 142 -0.63 -8.91 1.20
C SER A 142 -0.75 -7.40 1.02
N VAL A 143 0.11 -6.85 0.18
CA VAL A 143 0.19 -5.42 -0.13
C VAL A 143 -0.26 -5.20 -1.56
N VAL A 144 -1.12 -4.20 -1.76
CA VAL A 144 -1.37 -3.66 -3.11
C VAL A 144 -1.09 -2.18 -3.10
N ALA A 145 -0.25 -1.74 -4.03
CA ALA A 145 0.17 -0.37 -4.23
C ALA A 145 -0.15 0.09 -5.66
N LEU A 146 -0.59 1.34 -5.77
CA LEU A 146 -0.88 2.00 -7.05
C LEU A 146 0.10 3.15 -7.25
N ILE A 147 0.79 3.11 -8.37
CA ILE A 147 1.79 4.08 -8.78
C ILE A 147 1.29 4.79 -10.03
N ARG A 148 1.46 6.10 -10.07
CA ARG A 148 1.18 6.93 -11.26
C ARG A 148 2.37 7.83 -11.52
N ASN A 149 2.94 7.74 -12.73
CA ASN A 149 4.15 8.48 -13.13
C ASN A 149 5.28 8.35 -12.08
N GLY A 150 5.52 7.13 -11.62
CA GLY A 150 6.58 6.82 -10.67
C GLY A 150 6.37 7.27 -9.21
N MET A 151 5.21 7.87 -8.90
CA MET A 151 4.81 8.23 -7.53
C MET A 151 3.78 7.25 -6.97
N LEU A 152 3.94 6.81 -5.73
CA LEU A 152 2.97 6.05 -4.96
C LEU A 152 1.77 6.95 -4.61
N ILE A 153 0.61 6.69 -5.21
CA ILE A 153 -0.60 7.53 -5.03
C ILE A 153 -1.65 6.91 -4.12
N ALA A 154 -1.67 5.58 -3.98
CA ALA A 154 -2.60 4.89 -3.11
C ALA A 154 -2.11 3.50 -2.74
N ARG A 155 -2.54 3.02 -1.58
CA ARG A 155 -2.42 1.63 -1.15
C ARG A 155 -3.80 1.01 -1.01
N HIS A 156 -3.84 -0.31 -0.88
CA HIS A 156 -5.07 -1.11 -0.78
C HIS A 156 -6.14 -0.55 0.19
N ASP A 157 -5.74 0.10 1.30
CA ASP A 157 -6.63 0.72 2.30
C ASP A 157 -7.19 2.11 1.88
N LYS A 158 -6.61 2.72 0.84
CA LYS A 158 -6.91 4.06 0.35
C LYS A 158 -7.34 4.09 -1.13
N MET A 159 -7.48 2.94 -1.78
CA MET A 159 -7.98 2.84 -3.16
C MET A 159 -9.51 2.99 -3.23
N LEU A 160 -9.98 3.49 -4.36
CA LEU A 160 -11.39 3.44 -4.71
C LEU A 160 -11.75 2.00 -5.04
N ALA A 161 -12.84 1.53 -4.46
CA ALA A 161 -13.43 0.21 -4.67
C ALA A 161 -12.85 -0.91 -3.78
N ASN A 162 -13.73 -1.85 -3.44
CA ASN A 162 -13.38 -3.05 -2.70
C ASN A 162 -12.66 -4.06 -3.59
N GLU A 163 -12.71 -3.90 -4.92
CA GLU A 163 -12.41 -4.94 -5.89
C GLU A 163 -10.91 -5.26 -5.97
N ILE A 164 -10.04 -4.24 -5.89
CA ILE A 164 -8.58 -4.45 -5.77
C ILE A 164 -8.22 -4.82 -4.34
N ASN A 165 -8.85 -4.21 -3.32
CA ASN A 165 -8.61 -4.55 -1.91
C ASN A 165 -9.04 -6.00 -1.58
N ASN A 166 -10.00 -6.54 -2.31
CA ASN A 166 -10.45 -7.93 -2.18
C ASN A 166 -9.37 -8.92 -2.60
N LEU A 167 -8.35 -8.51 -3.37
CA LEU A 167 -7.15 -9.33 -3.61
C LEU A 167 -6.51 -9.72 -2.29
N ARG A 168 -6.31 -8.75 -1.38
CA ARG A 168 -5.68 -8.97 -0.07
C ARG A 168 -6.52 -9.84 0.86
N LYS A 169 -7.85 -9.74 0.77
CA LYS A 169 -8.79 -10.45 1.65
C LYS A 169 -9.05 -11.90 1.22
N ASN A 170 -8.48 -12.34 0.12
CA ASN A 170 -8.70 -13.69 -0.38
C ASN A 170 -7.70 -14.64 0.29
N GLU A 171 -8.17 -15.41 1.28
CA GLU A 171 -7.37 -16.42 2.02
C GLU A 171 -6.85 -17.57 1.14
N GLY A 172 -7.22 -17.62 -0.14
CA GLY A 172 -6.80 -18.66 -1.08
C GLY A 172 -5.39 -18.48 -1.67
N PHE A 173 -4.62 -17.49 -1.22
CA PHE A 173 -3.28 -17.20 -1.72
C PHE A 173 -2.30 -16.96 -0.57
N GLU A 174 -1.06 -17.40 -0.74
CA GLU A 174 0.04 -16.96 0.13
C GLU A 174 0.18 -15.43 0.08
N PRO A 175 0.65 -14.77 1.15
CA PRO A 175 0.79 -13.33 1.15
C PRO A 175 1.65 -12.82 -0.01
N PHE A 176 1.22 -11.73 -0.65
CA PHE A 176 1.86 -11.21 -1.87
C PHE A 176 1.98 -9.69 -1.87
N SER A 177 2.92 -9.16 -2.65
CA SER A 177 3.06 -7.74 -2.95
C SER A 177 2.75 -7.50 -4.43
N VAL A 178 1.79 -6.62 -4.69
CA VAL A 178 1.38 -6.19 -6.03
C VAL A 178 1.60 -4.69 -6.16
N VAL A 179 2.36 -4.28 -7.18
CA VAL A 179 2.55 -2.88 -7.54
C VAL A 179 2.00 -2.65 -8.95
N ILE A 180 0.97 -1.82 -9.05
CA ILE A 180 0.31 -1.46 -10.31
C ILE A 180 0.89 -0.12 -10.76
N ASN A 181 1.64 -0.11 -11.87
CA ASN A 181 2.14 1.13 -12.47
C ASN A 181 1.18 1.60 -13.56
N VAL A 182 0.76 2.86 -13.46
CA VAL A 182 -0.13 3.52 -14.40
C VAL A 182 0.60 4.69 -15.04
N ASP A 183 0.96 4.48 -16.30
CA ASP A 183 1.69 5.42 -17.15
C ASP A 183 0.76 6.04 -18.21
N ASP A 184 0.94 7.32 -18.52
CA ASP A 184 0.10 8.05 -19.46
C ASP A 184 0.26 7.59 -20.93
N LYS A 185 1.40 6.98 -21.28
CA LYS A 185 1.66 6.45 -22.62
C LYS A 185 1.09 5.04 -22.80
N GLU A 186 1.28 4.18 -21.81
CA GLU A 186 0.87 2.75 -21.91
C GLU A 186 -0.60 2.52 -21.58
N CYS A 187 -1.16 3.29 -20.63
CA CYS A 187 -2.55 3.11 -20.18
C CYS A 187 -3.31 4.45 -20.03
N PRO A 188 -3.41 5.25 -21.11
CA PRO A 188 -3.95 6.61 -21.07
C PRO A 188 -5.39 6.69 -20.53
N LYS A 189 -6.23 5.68 -20.79
CA LYS A 189 -7.64 5.71 -20.38
C LYS A 189 -7.77 5.49 -18.87
N LEU A 190 -7.03 4.52 -18.32
CA LEU A 190 -6.97 4.29 -16.88
C LEU A 190 -6.26 5.43 -16.16
N PHE A 191 -5.18 5.95 -16.74
CA PHE A 191 -4.42 7.09 -16.22
C PHE A 191 -5.32 8.29 -15.92
N GLU A 192 -6.12 8.74 -16.89
CA GLU A 192 -6.99 9.91 -16.72
C GLU A 192 -8.08 9.69 -15.66
N LEU A 193 -8.64 8.48 -15.58
CA LEU A 193 -9.63 8.13 -14.55
C LEU A 193 -9.02 8.16 -13.15
N ILE A 194 -7.82 7.60 -12.99
CA ILE A 194 -7.09 7.59 -11.72
C ILE A 194 -6.72 9.02 -11.31
N LYS A 195 -6.15 9.80 -12.23
CA LYS A 195 -5.80 11.21 -11.99
C LYS A 195 -7.02 12.05 -11.58
N GLY A 196 -8.19 11.82 -12.19
CA GLY A 196 -9.42 12.50 -11.79
C GLY A 196 -9.94 12.06 -10.41
N ALA A 197 -9.72 10.80 -10.03
CA ALA A 197 -10.10 10.26 -8.72
C ALA A 197 -9.12 10.59 -7.58
N GLU A 198 -7.91 11.01 -7.88
CA GLU A 198 -6.83 11.25 -6.92
C GLU A 198 -7.07 12.52 -6.09
N ASN A 199 -6.85 12.42 -4.78
CA ASN A 199 -6.98 13.57 -3.88
C ASN A 199 -5.78 14.53 -3.97
N PRO A 200 -5.88 15.77 -3.45
CA PRO A 200 -4.80 16.75 -3.56
C PRO A 200 -3.53 16.38 -2.80
N TYR A 201 -3.62 15.49 -1.80
CA TYR A 201 -2.45 14.96 -1.07
C TYR A 201 -1.82 13.74 -1.75
N HIS A 202 -2.37 13.30 -2.89
CA HIS A 202 -1.87 12.20 -3.68
C HIS A 202 -1.62 10.91 -2.88
N ASN A 203 -2.52 10.58 -1.95
CA ASN A 203 -2.38 9.45 -1.05
C ASN A 203 -3.63 8.57 -0.94
N LYS A 204 -4.68 8.90 -1.69
CA LYS A 204 -5.91 8.13 -1.81
C LYS A 204 -6.67 8.49 -3.08
N LEU A 205 -7.51 7.55 -3.50
CA LEU A 205 -8.54 7.81 -4.48
C LEU A 205 -9.84 8.14 -3.74
N GLU A 206 -10.45 9.29 -4.02
CA GLU A 206 -11.64 9.79 -3.33
C GLU A 206 -12.93 9.56 -4.11
N LYS A 207 -13.98 9.14 -3.39
CA LYS A 207 -15.34 9.02 -3.96
C LYS A 207 -15.85 10.40 -4.34
N ASN A 208 -16.68 10.47 -5.38
CA ASN A 208 -17.33 11.71 -5.85
C ASN A 208 -16.40 12.78 -6.46
N ARG A 209 -15.12 12.50 -6.71
CA ARG A 209 -14.27 13.39 -7.53
C ARG A 209 -14.52 13.22 -9.02
N LEU A 210 -14.87 12.01 -9.43
CA LEU A 210 -15.29 11.69 -10.78
C LEU A 210 -16.80 11.85 -10.94
N ILE A 211 -17.24 12.14 -12.17
CA ILE A 211 -18.65 11.99 -12.53
C ILE A 211 -19.06 10.51 -12.44
N LYS A 212 -20.33 10.24 -12.15
CA LYS A 212 -20.84 8.86 -11.91
C LYS A 212 -20.50 7.88 -13.04
N LYS A 213 -20.47 8.34 -14.29
CA LYS A 213 -20.10 7.51 -15.46
C LYS A 213 -18.65 7.04 -15.37
N ASP A 214 -17.75 7.96 -15.06
CA ASP A 214 -16.31 7.70 -14.99
C ASP A 214 -15.96 6.90 -13.75
N GLU A 215 -16.62 7.16 -12.61
CA GLU A 215 -16.46 6.33 -11.41
C GLU A 215 -16.87 4.88 -11.67
N LYS A 216 -17.99 4.64 -12.39
CA LYS A 216 -18.40 3.29 -12.80
C LYS A 216 -17.37 2.64 -13.72
N ARG A 217 -16.81 3.40 -14.66
CA ARG A 217 -15.78 2.92 -15.58
C ARG A 217 -14.50 2.54 -14.83
N LEU A 218 -14.03 3.38 -13.91
CA LEU A 218 -12.86 3.09 -13.07
C LEU A 218 -13.05 1.80 -12.26
N LYS A 219 -14.23 1.63 -11.64
CA LYS A 219 -14.55 0.39 -10.90
C LYS A 219 -14.56 -0.84 -11.79
N ALA A 220 -15.10 -0.74 -13.01
CA ALA A 220 -15.11 -1.84 -13.95
C ALA A 220 -13.67 -2.27 -14.35
N LEU A 221 -12.81 -1.29 -14.66
CA LEU A 221 -11.40 -1.55 -15.00
C LEU A 221 -10.64 -2.16 -13.81
N PHE A 222 -10.85 -1.64 -12.59
CA PHE A 222 -10.26 -2.21 -11.38
C PHE A 222 -10.75 -3.64 -11.10
N LYS A 223 -12.01 -3.94 -11.37
CA LYS A 223 -12.55 -5.30 -11.25
C LYS A 223 -11.92 -6.25 -12.27
N GLU A 224 -11.75 -5.79 -13.50
CA GLU A 224 -11.11 -6.56 -14.57
C GLU A 224 -9.64 -6.82 -14.25
N LEU A 225 -8.89 -5.79 -13.87
CA LEU A 225 -7.48 -5.88 -13.47
C LEU A 225 -7.32 -6.83 -12.28
N SER A 226 -8.18 -6.70 -11.26
CA SER A 226 -8.19 -7.60 -10.10
C SER A 226 -8.40 -9.06 -10.52
N ARG A 227 -9.36 -9.34 -11.42
CA ARG A 227 -9.57 -10.70 -11.96
C ARG A 227 -8.32 -11.25 -12.66
N LYS A 228 -7.70 -10.45 -13.55
CA LYS A 228 -6.49 -10.87 -14.30
C LYS A 228 -5.30 -11.12 -13.37
N ILE A 229 -5.13 -10.30 -12.33
CA ILE A 229 -4.12 -10.52 -11.27
C ILE A 229 -4.41 -11.82 -10.50
N GLN A 230 -5.67 -12.09 -10.13
CA GLN A 230 -6.04 -13.33 -9.44
C GLN A 230 -5.75 -14.58 -10.27
N GLU A 231 -5.99 -14.53 -11.58
CA GLU A 231 -5.67 -15.63 -12.49
C GLU A 231 -4.17 -15.93 -12.50
N HIS A 232 -3.35 -14.88 -12.55
CA HIS A 232 -1.90 -15.03 -12.48
C HIS A 232 -1.40 -15.57 -11.14
N LEU A 233 -1.97 -15.11 -10.01
CA LEU A 233 -1.66 -15.63 -8.68
C LEU A 233 -1.99 -17.12 -8.58
N LYS A 234 -3.15 -17.55 -9.09
CA LYS A 234 -3.54 -18.98 -9.13
C LYS A 234 -2.58 -19.83 -9.95
N GLU A 235 -2.11 -19.33 -11.08
CA GLU A 235 -1.15 -20.05 -11.93
C GLU A 235 0.20 -20.22 -11.25
N LYS A 236 0.69 -19.18 -10.56
CA LYS A 236 1.96 -19.24 -9.82
C LYS A 236 1.87 -20.18 -8.62
N ASP A 237 0.78 -20.15 -7.86
CA ASP A 237 0.60 -21.06 -6.72
C ASP A 237 0.54 -22.52 -7.18
N ARG A 238 -0.12 -22.79 -8.32
CA ARG A 238 -0.10 -24.13 -8.93
C ARG A 238 1.30 -24.58 -9.37
N LYS A 239 2.12 -23.67 -9.91
CA LYS A 239 3.52 -23.97 -10.29
C LYS A 239 4.42 -24.19 -9.08
N GLY A 240 4.19 -23.47 -7.97
CA GLY A 240 4.85 -23.72 -6.68
C GLY A 240 4.44 -25.07 -6.06
N PHE A 241 3.25 -25.56 -6.40
CA PHE A 241 2.74 -26.90 -6.03
C PHE A 241 3.21 -28.04 -6.93
N ASP A 242 4.04 -27.78 -7.95
CA ASP A 242 4.74 -28.82 -8.71
C ASP A 242 5.92 -29.34 -7.87
N LEU A 243 5.57 -29.85 -6.67
CA LEU A 243 6.36 -30.78 -5.93
C LEU A 243 6.59 -31.95 -6.88
N LYS A 244 7.78 -31.99 -7.49
CA LYS A 244 8.54 -33.24 -7.52
C LYS A 244 8.71 -33.71 -6.08
N MET A 245 7.62 -34.15 -5.44
CA MET A 245 7.69 -35.20 -4.46
C MET A 245 8.35 -36.34 -5.24
N PRO A 246 9.57 -36.77 -4.88
CA PRO A 246 9.88 -38.17 -5.13
C PRO A 246 8.68 -38.90 -4.54
N LEU A 247 8.07 -39.82 -5.28
CA LEU A 247 7.25 -40.83 -4.61
C LEU A 247 8.14 -41.32 -3.46
N LEU A 248 7.78 -40.97 -2.23
CA LEU A 248 8.22 -41.71 -1.07
C LEU A 248 7.73 -43.10 -1.41
N GLU A 249 8.63 -43.94 -1.92
CA GLU A 249 8.49 -45.38 -1.87
C GLU A 249 8.10 -45.65 -0.44
N ILE A 250 6.81 -45.91 -0.23
CA ILE A 250 6.33 -46.46 1.02
C ILE A 250 7.10 -47.78 1.09
N PRO A 251 8.07 -47.94 2.00
CA PRO A 251 8.71 -49.22 2.13
C PRO A 251 7.59 -50.15 2.59
N ASP A 252 7.34 -51.18 1.82
CA ASP A 252 6.35 -52.21 2.12
C ASP A 252 6.81 -52.93 3.40
N LYS A 253 6.51 -52.32 4.56
CA LYS A 253 6.78 -52.89 5.89
C LYS A 253 5.73 -53.94 6.25
N ALA A 254 5.38 -54.79 5.29
CA ALA A 254 4.59 -56.00 5.50
C ALA A 254 5.46 -57.25 5.71
N GLU A 255 6.79 -57.17 5.51
CA GLU A 255 7.68 -58.32 5.71
C GLU A 255 8.94 -57.96 6.51
N ALA A 256 8.75 -57.74 7.82
CA ALA A 256 9.80 -57.96 8.80
C ALA A 256 9.13 -58.41 10.11
N GLN A 257 8.82 -59.71 10.17
CA GLN A 257 8.44 -60.37 11.41
C GLN A 257 9.61 -60.34 12.40
N GLY A 258 9.32 -60.10 13.68
CA GLY A 258 10.31 -60.25 14.75
C GLY A 258 9.91 -59.57 16.06
N GLU A 259 8.94 -60.18 16.74
CA GLU A 259 8.74 -60.27 18.20
C GLU A 259 8.90 -59.04 19.14
N ASN A 260 7.87 -58.97 19.98
CA ASN A 260 7.86 -58.59 21.40
C ASN A 260 7.58 -57.14 21.84
N THR A 261 6.35 -57.02 22.34
CA THR A 261 5.95 -56.44 23.64
C THR A 261 6.38 -55.00 23.92
N SER A 262 5.46 -54.06 23.69
CA SER A 262 4.74 -53.35 24.76
C SER A 262 3.89 -52.21 24.18
N ARG A 263 2.58 -52.21 24.49
CA ARG A 263 1.66 -51.11 24.19
C ARG A 263 1.93 -49.93 25.14
N PRO A 264 2.01 -48.69 24.63
CA PRO A 264 1.53 -47.52 25.36
C PRO A 264 0.11 -47.18 24.87
N ARG A 265 -0.81 -47.04 25.83
CA ARG A 265 -2.21 -46.62 25.64
C ARG A 265 -2.31 -45.34 24.80
N SER A 266 -3.12 -45.40 23.74
CA SER A 266 -3.72 -44.23 23.11
C SER A 266 -4.52 -43.43 24.15
N GLN A 267 -4.10 -42.20 24.42
CA GLN A 267 -4.93 -41.18 25.07
C GLN A 267 -5.66 -40.42 23.96
N ILE A 268 -6.88 -40.85 23.67
CA ILE A 268 -7.84 -40.07 22.90
C ILE A 268 -8.29 -38.90 23.80
N PRO A 269 -8.16 -37.62 23.39
CA PRO A 269 -8.84 -36.54 24.07
C PRO A 269 -10.35 -36.70 23.89
N LYS A 270 -11.07 -36.99 24.97
CA LYS A 270 -12.54 -37.02 25.00
C LYS A 270 -13.09 -35.64 24.65
N ALA A 271 -13.87 -35.56 23.57
CA ALA A 271 -14.74 -34.42 23.30
C ALA A 271 -15.69 -34.20 24.49
N LYS A 272 -15.74 -32.96 25.02
CA LYS A 272 -16.73 -32.58 26.05
C LYS A 272 -18.08 -32.32 25.36
N PRO A 273 -19.19 -32.86 25.90
CA PRO A 273 -20.52 -32.64 25.35
C PRO A 273 -21.03 -31.22 25.61
N ASN A 274 -21.78 -30.74 24.62
CA ASN A 274 -22.45 -29.46 24.51
C ASN A 274 -23.47 -29.26 25.65
N VAL A 275 -23.26 -28.27 26.52
CA VAL A 275 -24.24 -27.87 27.54
C VAL A 275 -24.89 -26.57 27.10
N ASN A 276 -26.18 -26.66 26.79
CA ASN A 276 -27.08 -25.54 26.57
C ASN A 276 -27.03 -24.55 27.74
N MET A 277 -26.50 -23.35 27.54
CA MET A 277 -26.68 -22.23 28.47
C MET A 277 -27.73 -21.24 27.90
N PRO A 278 -28.72 -20.82 28.73
CA PRO A 278 -29.76 -19.90 28.31
C PRO A 278 -29.22 -18.47 28.11
N LYS A 279 -29.76 -17.77 27.10
CA LYS A 279 -29.46 -16.36 26.79
C LYS A 279 -29.82 -15.44 27.97
N PRO A 280 -28.97 -14.48 28.35
CA PRO A 280 -29.34 -13.47 29.33
C PRO A 280 -30.35 -12.46 28.75
N PRO A 281 -31.27 -11.91 29.57
CA PRO A 281 -32.32 -11.03 29.10
C PRO A 281 -31.81 -9.63 28.71
N THR A 282 -32.31 -9.14 27.59
CA THR A 282 -32.19 -7.74 27.12
C THR A 282 -32.90 -6.80 28.09
N ASN A 283 -32.14 -6.13 28.95
CA ASN A 283 -32.62 -5.01 29.73
C ASN A 283 -32.42 -3.69 28.97
N LYS A 284 -33.55 -3.02 28.73
CA LYS A 284 -33.67 -1.63 28.28
C LYS A 284 -32.83 -0.71 29.18
N VAL A 285 -31.85 -0.01 28.62
CA VAL A 285 -31.16 1.07 29.33
C VAL A 285 -31.97 2.36 29.16
N LYS A 286 -32.45 2.85 30.30
CA LYS A 286 -33.09 4.15 30.49
C LYS A 286 -32.09 5.28 30.22
N THR A 287 -32.56 6.32 29.55
CA THR A 287 -31.97 7.66 29.51
C THR A 287 -31.71 8.19 30.92
N THR A 288 -30.47 8.60 31.20
CA THR A 288 -30.15 9.51 32.31
C THR A 288 -29.36 10.70 31.78
N ASN A 289 -30.04 11.85 31.73
CA ASN A 289 -29.42 13.16 31.73
C ASN A 289 -28.51 13.28 32.97
N ASN A 290 -27.24 13.67 32.78
CA ASN A 290 -26.47 14.57 33.65
C ASN A 290 -25.01 14.65 33.17
N GLY A 291 -24.77 15.44 32.12
CA GLY A 291 -23.42 15.88 31.75
C GLY A 291 -23.00 17.09 32.59
N LYS A 292 -22.18 16.88 33.62
CA LYS A 292 -21.40 17.94 34.28
C LYS A 292 -20.39 18.51 33.28
N LYS A 293 -20.39 19.84 33.12
CA LYS A 293 -19.43 20.62 32.33
C LYS A 293 -17.99 20.30 32.75
N ARG A 294 -17.12 19.96 31.79
CA ARG A 294 -15.66 20.05 31.95
C ARG A 294 -15.23 21.50 31.71
N LEU A 295 -14.39 22.02 32.61
CA LEU A 295 -13.70 23.30 32.46
C LEU A 295 -12.56 23.17 31.44
N ALA A 296 -12.33 24.23 30.66
CA ALA A 296 -11.23 24.35 29.72
C ALA A 296 -9.90 24.60 30.47
N PRO A 297 -8.75 24.08 29.99
CA PRO A 297 -7.45 24.40 30.58
C PRO A 297 -6.97 25.79 30.15
N VAL A 298 -6.24 26.45 31.06
CA VAL A 298 -5.54 27.73 30.93
C VAL A 298 -4.35 27.60 29.98
#